data_AF-A0A138ZZE7-F1
#
_entry.id   AF-A0A138ZZE7-F1
#
_cell.length_a   1.000
_cell.length_b   1.000
_cell.length_c   1.000
_cell.angle_alpha   90.00
_cell.angle_beta   90.00
_cell.angle_gamma   90.00
#
_symmetry.space_group_name_H-M   'P 1'
#
loop_
_entity.id
_entity.type
_entity.pdbx_description
1 polymer ?
#
loop_
_entity_poly.entity_id
_entity_poly.type
_entity_poly.pdbx_seq_one_letter_code
_entity_poly.pdbx_strand_id
1 'polypeptide(L)'
;MDNSMKLHLESQASEWQFKDEGNANLLLSYCSPGSSPFRGCLLRMAKIEANAGAGTAPKPPSYDARDIMEYRTKVITPLLGDLVAPPVLIEVGFDFLQAIAHSPAIQIARKPQRRAKNVDTSQRWALLEVDHTLPFGIPPVQPATAHGSVSAPTGVHVVTFEIKPKWGFKRAIGSEAAKYISKAHIGAKVATCRYCMHRVLKDSAQPHRASPDISGSVEAGTIQHSAIYLGDDQLP
;
A
#
# COMPACT_ATOMS: atom_id res chain seq x y z
N MET A 1 -22.34 -25.17 7.02
CA MET A 1 -22.23 -24.12 8.05
C MET A 1 -21.42 -22.99 7.44
N ASP A 2 -22.05 -21.84 7.21
CA ASP A 2 -21.42 -20.68 6.60
C ASP A 2 -20.65 -19.91 7.68
N ASN A 3 -19.39 -20.31 7.89
CA ASN A 3 -18.44 -19.61 8.76
C ASN A 3 -17.76 -18.43 8.03
N SER A 4 -18.47 -17.76 7.13
CA SER A 4 -17.97 -16.52 6.54
C SER A 4 -17.67 -15.50 7.64
N MET A 5 -16.44 -14.97 7.64
CA MET A 5 -16.02 -13.95 8.59
C MET A 5 -16.72 -12.64 8.25
N LYS A 6 -17.29 -11.97 9.26
CA LYS A 6 -18.08 -10.74 9.10
C LYS A 6 -17.64 -9.66 10.07
N LEU A 7 -17.59 -8.40 9.61
CA LEU A 7 -17.38 -7.21 10.43
C LEU A 7 -18.56 -6.25 10.22
N HIS A 8 -19.56 -6.32 11.08
CA HIS A 8 -20.82 -5.58 10.90
C HIS A 8 -21.06 -4.56 12.00
N LEU A 9 -20.46 -4.75 13.18
CA LEU A 9 -20.72 -3.91 14.34
C LEU A 9 -19.77 -2.71 14.35
N GLU A 10 -20.31 -1.53 14.66
CA GLU A 10 -19.53 -0.31 14.90
C GLU A 10 -18.41 -0.53 15.94
N SER A 11 -18.70 -1.27 17.02
CA SER A 11 -17.73 -1.52 18.10
C SER A 11 -16.44 -2.20 17.60
N GLN A 12 -16.55 -3.04 16.56
CA GLN A 12 -15.41 -3.74 15.96
C GLN A 12 -14.45 -2.77 15.26
N ALA A 13 -14.90 -1.57 14.87
CA ALA A 13 -14.05 -0.58 14.19
C ALA A 13 -12.86 -0.13 15.05
N SER A 14 -13.01 -0.11 16.37
CA SER A 14 -11.95 0.24 17.33
C SER A 14 -10.82 -0.78 17.41
N GLU A 15 -11.03 -1.99 16.88
CA GLU A 15 -10.04 -3.08 16.83
C GLU A 15 -9.08 -2.96 15.66
N TRP A 16 -9.27 -1.95 14.80
CA TRP A 16 -8.48 -1.72 13.60
C TRP A 16 -7.78 -0.36 13.66
N GLN A 17 -6.50 -0.35 13.31
CA GLN A 17 -5.68 0.85 13.27
C GLN A 17 -5.22 1.17 11.85
N PHE A 18 -5.07 2.46 11.54
CA PHE A 18 -4.52 2.89 10.26
C PHE A 18 -3.11 2.32 10.04
N LYS A 19 -2.89 1.69 8.88
CA LYS A 19 -1.58 1.16 8.47
C LYS A 19 -0.97 1.97 7.33
N ASP A 20 -1.69 2.05 6.21
CA ASP A 20 -1.26 2.82 5.03
C ASP A 20 -2.45 3.11 4.09
N GLU A 21 -2.23 3.90 3.04
CA GLU A 21 -3.21 4.07 1.97
C GLU A 21 -2.60 4.32 0.58
N GLY A 22 -3.23 3.71 -0.41
CA GLY A 22 -3.05 4.04 -1.83
C GLY A 22 -3.99 5.14 -2.28
N ASN A 23 -4.08 5.36 -3.60
CA ASN A 23 -5.15 6.23 -4.14
C ASN A 23 -6.53 5.57 -4.03
N ALA A 24 -6.59 4.24 -4.18
CA ALA A 24 -7.83 3.49 -4.32
C ALA A 24 -8.23 2.73 -3.05
N ASN A 25 -7.30 2.50 -2.12
CA ASN A 25 -7.53 1.64 -0.95
C ASN A 25 -7.05 2.32 0.34
N LEU A 26 -7.74 2.02 1.43
CA LEU A 26 -7.31 2.21 2.82
C LEU A 26 -6.89 0.85 3.38
N LEU A 27 -5.74 0.78 4.06
CA LEU A 27 -5.26 -0.43 4.74
C LEU A 27 -5.27 -0.21 6.24
N LEU A 28 -5.91 -1.13 6.97
CA LEU A 28 -5.94 -1.16 8.42
C LEU A 28 -5.30 -2.44 8.94
N SER A 29 -4.58 -2.37 10.05
CA SER A 29 -4.03 -3.55 10.73
C SER A 29 -4.87 -3.86 11.97
N TYR A 30 -5.12 -5.14 12.24
CA TYR A 30 -5.84 -5.55 13.43
C TYR A 30 -4.97 -5.36 14.67
N CYS A 31 -5.46 -4.62 15.68
CA CYS A 31 -4.69 -4.26 16.87
C CYS A 31 -5.30 -4.72 18.20
N SER A 32 -6.50 -5.29 18.20
CA SER A 32 -7.15 -5.71 19.45
C SER A 32 -6.45 -6.93 20.08
N PRO A 33 -6.24 -6.92 21.41
CA PRO A 33 -5.64 -8.04 22.13
C PRO A 33 -6.59 -9.25 22.16
N GLY A 34 -6.02 -10.46 22.16
CA GLY A 34 -6.78 -11.70 22.35
C GLY A 34 -6.67 -12.70 21.20
N SER A 35 -7.39 -13.81 21.34
CA SER A 35 -7.49 -14.88 20.35
C SER A 35 -8.55 -14.54 19.30
N SER A 36 -8.26 -13.54 18.47
CA SER A 36 -9.09 -13.18 17.32
C SER A 36 -8.55 -13.83 16.05
N PRO A 37 -9.42 -14.29 15.13
CA PRO A 37 -8.98 -14.84 13.86
C PRO A 37 -8.47 -13.77 12.89
N PHE A 38 -8.61 -12.48 13.22
CA PHE A 38 -8.04 -11.35 12.45
C PHE A 38 -6.61 -11.01 12.87
N ARG A 39 -6.06 -11.69 13.87
CA ARG A 39 -4.71 -11.44 14.37
C ARG A 39 -3.68 -11.69 13.27
N GLY A 40 -2.83 -10.70 13.04
CA GLY A 40 -1.83 -10.78 11.98
C GLY A 40 -2.37 -10.45 10.59
N CYS A 41 -3.59 -9.90 10.49
CA CYS A 41 -4.21 -9.55 9.22
C CYS A 41 -4.27 -8.03 8.99
N LEU A 42 -4.37 -7.67 7.72
CA LEU A 42 -4.73 -6.35 7.21
C LEU A 42 -6.14 -6.40 6.63
N LEU A 43 -6.94 -5.38 6.91
CA LEU A 43 -8.19 -5.12 6.21
C LEU A 43 -7.98 -4.07 5.13
N ARG A 44 -8.28 -4.44 3.90
CA ARG A 44 -8.16 -3.60 2.71
C ARG A 44 -9.55 -3.21 2.20
N MET A 45 -9.81 -1.90 2.20
CA MET A 45 -11.11 -1.33 1.83
C MET A 45 -10.98 -0.33 0.69
N ALA A 46 -11.97 -0.32 -0.20
CA ALA A 46 -12.03 0.63 -1.31
C ALA A 46 -12.30 2.06 -0.81
N LYS A 47 -11.84 3.04 -1.60
CA LYS A 47 -12.09 4.45 -1.36
C LYS A 47 -12.88 5.09 -2.50
N ILE A 48 -13.70 6.07 -2.15
CA ILE A 48 -14.45 6.93 -3.06
C ILE A 48 -14.10 8.41 -2.80
N GLU A 49 -14.35 9.30 -3.76
CA GLU A 49 -14.20 10.74 -3.54
C GLU A 49 -15.14 11.21 -2.42
N ALA A 50 -14.64 11.97 -1.45
CA ALA A 50 -15.43 12.45 -0.32
C ALA A 50 -16.57 13.39 -0.75
N ASN A 51 -16.38 14.08 -1.88
CA ASN A 51 -17.33 15.05 -2.44
C ASN A 51 -18.28 14.43 -3.48
N ALA A 52 -18.48 13.11 -3.51
CA ALA A 52 -19.55 12.49 -4.31
C ALA A 52 -20.96 12.79 -3.73
N GLY A 53 -21.15 14.01 -3.19
CA GLY A 53 -22.33 14.47 -2.47
C GLY A 53 -23.51 14.78 -3.39
N ALA A 54 -24.69 14.39 -2.91
CA ALA A 54 -26.04 14.89 -3.18
C ALA A 54 -26.25 15.67 -4.49
N GLY A 55 -26.27 14.97 -5.64
CA GLY A 55 -26.79 15.56 -6.88
C GLY A 55 -26.13 15.06 -8.16
N THR A 56 -24.91 14.52 -8.05
CA THR A 56 -24.34 13.72 -9.15
C THR A 56 -24.76 12.27 -8.96
N ALA A 57 -25.24 11.64 -10.04
CA ALA A 57 -25.62 10.23 -10.00
C ALA A 57 -24.48 9.42 -9.36
N PRO A 58 -24.77 8.46 -8.46
CA PRO A 58 -23.75 7.68 -7.78
C PRO A 58 -22.78 7.14 -8.82
N LYS A 59 -21.53 7.59 -8.78
CA LYS A 59 -20.51 6.99 -9.62
C LYS A 59 -20.39 5.56 -9.11
N PRO A 60 -20.53 4.54 -9.99
CA PRO A 60 -20.41 3.16 -9.55
C PRO A 60 -19.07 3.00 -8.82
N PRO A 61 -19.03 2.13 -7.80
CA PRO A 61 -17.80 1.88 -7.05
C PRO A 61 -16.66 1.61 -8.02
N SER A 62 -15.46 2.10 -7.70
CA SER A 62 -14.33 2.01 -8.64
C SER A 62 -13.96 0.57 -9.00
N TYR A 63 -14.35 -0.39 -8.14
CA TYR A 63 -14.36 -1.84 -8.35
C TYR A 63 -15.10 -2.52 -7.18
N ASP A 64 -15.50 -3.78 -7.34
CA ASP A 64 -15.95 -4.67 -6.26
C ASP A 64 -14.76 -5.50 -5.72
N ALA A 65 -14.68 -5.72 -4.41
CA ALA A 65 -13.63 -6.56 -3.81
C ALA A 65 -13.65 -8.01 -4.35
N ARG A 66 -14.82 -8.51 -4.76
CA ARG A 66 -14.99 -9.81 -5.42
C ARG A 66 -14.23 -9.87 -6.75
N ASP A 67 -14.31 -8.82 -7.57
CA ASP A 67 -13.61 -8.75 -8.84
C ASP A 67 -12.09 -8.76 -8.63
N ILE A 68 -11.60 -8.06 -7.60
CA ILE A 68 -10.18 -8.09 -7.24
C ILE A 68 -9.75 -9.49 -6.79
N MET A 69 -10.55 -10.15 -5.95
CA MET A 69 -10.26 -11.52 -5.50
C MET A 69 -10.22 -12.48 -6.69
N GLU A 70 -11.21 -12.40 -7.59
CA GLU A 70 -11.27 -13.22 -8.79
C GLU A 70 -10.08 -12.97 -9.71
N TYR A 71 -9.77 -11.70 -10.00
CA TYR A 71 -8.61 -11.34 -10.82
C TYR A 71 -7.29 -11.83 -10.19
N ARG A 72 -7.12 -11.66 -8.88
CA ARG A 72 -5.93 -12.18 -8.19
C ARG A 72 -5.83 -13.69 -8.33
N THR A 73 -6.91 -14.40 -8.05
CA THR A 73 -6.92 -15.86 -8.01
C THR A 73 -6.80 -16.49 -9.41
N LYS A 74 -7.50 -15.94 -10.40
CA LYS A 74 -7.59 -16.53 -11.75
C LYS A 74 -6.54 -16.00 -12.72
N VAL A 75 -5.96 -14.83 -12.46
CA VAL A 75 -5.00 -14.20 -13.37
C VAL A 75 -3.63 -14.02 -12.72
N ILE A 76 -3.56 -13.41 -11.53
CA ILE A 76 -2.27 -13.07 -10.93
C ILE A 76 -1.57 -14.29 -10.32
N THR A 77 -2.28 -15.11 -9.55
CA THR A 77 -1.72 -16.30 -8.89
C THR A 77 -1.14 -17.31 -9.89
N PRO A 78 -1.79 -17.64 -11.02
CA PRO A 78 -1.18 -18.52 -12.03
C PRO A 78 0.13 -17.99 -12.63
N LEU A 79 0.34 -16.67 -12.64
CA LEU A 79 1.55 -16.04 -13.20
C LEU A 79 2.69 -15.92 -12.19
N LEU A 80 2.36 -15.73 -10.90
CA LEU A 80 3.34 -15.43 -9.84
C LEU A 80 3.50 -16.54 -8.79
N GLY A 81 2.61 -17.54 -8.78
CA GLY A 81 2.60 -18.65 -7.83
C GLY A 81 2.48 -18.19 -6.37
N ASP A 82 3.25 -18.85 -5.50
CA ASP A 82 3.19 -18.69 -4.04
C ASP A 82 3.75 -17.35 -3.53
N LEU A 83 4.29 -16.50 -4.42
CA LEU A 83 4.66 -15.13 -4.09
C LEU A 83 3.43 -14.25 -3.77
N VAL A 84 2.23 -14.73 -4.08
CA VAL A 84 0.98 -14.02 -3.87
C VAL A 84 0.20 -14.71 -2.76
N ALA A 85 0.20 -14.13 -1.56
CA ALA A 85 -0.65 -14.61 -0.49
C ALA A 85 -2.14 -14.54 -0.90
N PRO A 86 -2.93 -15.61 -0.68
CA PRO A 86 -4.34 -15.61 -1.05
C PRO A 86 -5.11 -14.64 -0.14
N PRO A 87 -5.85 -13.67 -0.70
CA PRO A 87 -6.73 -12.84 0.10
C PRO A 87 -7.98 -13.64 0.51
N VAL A 88 -8.61 -13.25 1.60
CA VAL A 88 -9.93 -13.75 2.02
C VAL A 88 -10.95 -12.65 1.85
N LEU A 89 -12.09 -12.98 1.21
CA LEU A 89 -13.21 -12.06 1.12
C LEU A 89 -13.98 -12.08 2.45
N ILE A 90 -14.30 -10.90 2.95
CA ILE A 90 -15.01 -10.70 4.21
C ILE A 90 -16.22 -9.79 3.98
N GLU A 91 -17.36 -10.16 4.55
CA GLU A 91 -18.55 -9.31 4.55
C GLU A 91 -18.36 -8.16 5.55
N VAL A 92 -18.61 -6.94 5.11
CA VAL A 92 -18.55 -5.72 5.92
C VAL A 92 -19.90 -5.03 5.96
N GLY A 93 -20.30 -4.58 7.15
CA GLY A 93 -21.54 -3.85 7.36
C GLY A 93 -21.37 -2.35 7.18
N PHE A 94 -22.47 -1.67 6.84
CA PHE A 94 -22.52 -0.22 6.70
C PHE A 94 -22.05 0.50 7.98
N ASP A 95 -22.53 0.08 9.15
CA ASP A 95 -22.19 0.72 10.43
C ASP A 95 -20.69 0.63 10.73
N PHE A 96 -20.08 -0.54 10.52
CA PHE A 96 -18.64 -0.73 10.62
C PHE A 96 -17.87 0.20 9.66
N LEU A 97 -18.26 0.25 8.38
CA LEU A 97 -17.60 1.11 7.39
C LEU A 97 -17.76 2.59 7.73
N GLN A 98 -18.94 3.00 8.21
CA GLN A 98 -19.22 4.36 8.64
C GLN A 98 -18.35 4.74 9.84
N ALA A 99 -18.21 3.84 10.82
CA ALA A 99 -17.35 4.04 11.98
C ALA A 99 -15.87 4.21 11.58
N ILE A 100 -15.37 3.38 10.67
CA ILE A 100 -14.02 3.55 10.11
C ILE A 100 -13.89 4.89 9.36
N ALA A 101 -14.86 5.24 8.52
CA ALA A 101 -14.84 6.46 7.72
C ALA A 101 -14.80 7.73 8.57
N HIS A 102 -15.43 7.72 9.76
CA HIS A 102 -15.50 8.85 10.67
C HIS A 102 -14.52 8.76 11.86
N SER A 103 -13.73 7.69 11.96
CA SER A 103 -12.78 7.48 13.07
C SER A 103 -11.74 8.62 13.13
N PRO A 104 -11.71 9.42 14.21
CA PRO A 104 -10.75 10.51 14.35
C PRO A 104 -9.30 10.03 14.32
N ALA A 105 -9.01 8.89 14.96
CA ALA A 105 -7.68 8.29 15.01
C ALA A 105 -7.16 7.96 13.60
N ILE A 106 -8.02 7.35 12.76
CA ILE A 106 -7.67 7.05 11.37
C ILE A 106 -7.48 8.34 10.58
N GLN A 107 -8.40 9.31 10.66
CA GLN A 107 -8.30 10.54 9.86
C GLN A 107 -7.06 11.38 10.22
N ILE A 108 -6.68 11.43 11.49
CA ILE A 108 -5.46 12.13 11.94
C ILE A 108 -4.20 11.47 11.36
N ALA A 109 -4.13 10.13 11.37
CA ALA A 109 -2.98 9.38 10.85
C ALA A 109 -2.81 9.51 9.32
N ARG A 110 -3.88 9.81 8.59
CA ARG A 110 -3.86 10.00 7.14
C ARG A 110 -3.23 11.33 6.73
N LYS A 111 -2.44 11.31 5.65
CA LYS A 111 -1.85 12.53 5.05
C LYS A 111 -2.94 13.48 4.57
N PRO A 112 -2.86 14.81 4.81
CA PRO A 112 -3.90 15.76 4.42
C PRO A 112 -4.34 15.65 2.95
N GLN A 113 -3.39 15.59 2.00
CA GLN A 113 -3.72 15.47 0.57
C GLN A 113 -4.42 14.15 0.18
N ARG A 114 -4.45 13.15 1.06
CA ARG A 114 -5.14 11.87 0.83
C ARG A 114 -6.58 11.86 1.33
N ARG A 115 -6.96 12.82 2.17
CA ARG A 115 -8.30 12.92 2.79
C ARG A 115 -9.41 13.36 1.82
N ALA A 116 -9.06 13.78 0.60
CA ALA A 116 -10.02 14.04 -0.47
C ALA A 116 -10.85 12.81 -0.87
N LYS A 117 -10.35 11.60 -0.55
CA LYS A 117 -11.09 10.34 -0.68
C LYS A 117 -11.37 9.76 0.70
N ASN A 118 -12.52 9.12 0.88
CA ASN A 118 -12.84 8.38 2.10
C ASN A 118 -13.19 6.92 1.79
N VAL A 119 -13.37 6.09 2.81
CA VAL A 119 -13.86 4.71 2.67
C VAL A 119 -15.20 4.73 1.93
N ASP A 120 -15.37 3.82 0.98
CA ASP A 120 -16.63 3.62 0.29
C ASP A 120 -17.57 2.79 1.18
N THR A 121 -18.49 3.46 1.88
CA THR A 121 -19.45 2.83 2.81
C THR A 121 -20.55 2.05 2.11
N SER A 122 -20.65 2.11 0.78
CA SER A 122 -21.60 1.32 -0.01
C SER A 122 -21.11 -0.10 -0.29
N GLN A 123 -19.84 -0.38 -0.01
CA GLN A 123 -19.24 -1.71 -0.19
C GLN A 123 -19.84 -2.72 0.79
N ARG A 124 -20.10 -3.94 0.31
CA ARG A 124 -20.48 -5.08 1.16
C ARG A 124 -19.31 -6.01 1.45
N TRP A 125 -18.22 -5.87 0.70
CA TRP A 125 -17.08 -6.78 0.76
C TRP A 125 -15.78 -6.00 0.92
N ALA A 126 -14.90 -6.54 1.76
CA ALA A 126 -13.51 -6.11 1.89
C ALA A 126 -12.57 -7.30 1.67
N LEU A 127 -11.28 -7.03 1.54
CA LEU A 127 -10.25 -8.07 1.49
C LEU A 127 -9.50 -8.12 2.81
N LEU A 128 -9.46 -9.30 3.42
CA LEU A 128 -8.57 -9.63 4.53
C LEU A 128 -7.29 -10.25 3.95
N GLU A 129 -6.16 -9.67 4.30
CA GLU A 129 -4.84 -10.06 3.80
C GLU A 129 -3.92 -10.36 5.00
N VAL A 130 -2.84 -11.11 4.78
CA VAL A 130 -1.80 -11.30 5.80
C VAL A 130 -1.02 -9.99 5.96
N ASP A 131 -0.76 -9.57 7.20
CA ASP A 131 0.13 -8.44 7.48
C ASP A 131 1.58 -8.89 7.35
N HIS A 132 2.15 -8.71 6.15
CA HIS A 132 3.54 -9.04 5.84
C HIS A 132 4.58 -8.21 6.61
N THR A 133 4.16 -7.20 7.38
CA THR A 133 5.07 -6.45 8.25
C THR A 133 5.30 -7.11 9.60
N LEU A 134 4.49 -8.12 9.93
CA LEU A 134 4.59 -8.88 11.16
C LEU A 134 5.41 -10.16 10.94
N PRO A 135 6.14 -10.65 11.95
CA PRO A 135 6.87 -11.90 11.84
C PRO A 135 5.94 -13.07 11.51
N PHE A 136 6.26 -13.81 10.45
CA PHE A 136 5.60 -15.06 10.12
C PHE A 136 5.82 -16.08 11.25
N GLY A 137 4.74 -16.70 11.73
CA GLY A 137 4.83 -17.84 12.65
C GLY A 137 5.26 -17.52 14.08
N ILE A 138 5.51 -16.25 14.44
CA ILE A 138 5.66 -15.87 15.83
C ILE A 138 4.26 -15.53 16.36
N PRO A 139 3.65 -16.37 17.23
CA PRO A 139 2.41 -15.98 17.89
C PRO A 139 2.67 -14.64 18.58
N PRO A 140 1.84 -13.60 18.34
CA PRO A 140 2.21 -12.29 18.84
C PRO A 140 2.37 -12.36 20.35
N VAL A 141 3.43 -11.73 20.85
CA VAL A 141 3.81 -11.73 22.25
C VAL A 141 2.55 -11.41 23.06
N GLN A 142 2.03 -12.37 23.82
CA GLN A 142 0.92 -12.09 24.73
C GLN A 142 1.43 -11.03 25.70
N PRO A 143 0.69 -9.94 25.94
CA PRO A 143 1.05 -9.01 26.99
C PRO A 143 1.17 -9.82 28.27
N ALA A 144 2.32 -9.68 28.95
CA ALA A 144 2.67 -10.46 30.12
C ALA A 144 1.50 -10.44 31.11
N THR A 145 0.79 -11.56 31.24
CA THR A 145 -0.17 -11.75 32.32
C THR A 145 0.62 -11.70 33.61
N ALA A 146 0.15 -10.90 34.57
CA ALA A 146 0.88 -10.45 35.77
C ALA A 146 1.36 -11.56 36.74
N HIS A 147 1.24 -12.84 36.41
CA HIS A 147 1.68 -13.95 37.24
C HIS A 147 2.23 -15.09 36.38
N GLY A 148 3.55 -15.16 36.20
CA GLY A 148 4.24 -16.28 35.56
C GLY A 148 5.00 -15.90 34.29
N SER A 149 6.21 -15.40 34.46
CA SER A 149 7.14 -14.97 33.41
C SER A 149 7.58 -16.13 32.52
N VAL A 150 6.91 -16.34 31.39
CA VAL A 150 7.54 -16.89 30.19
C VAL A 150 7.73 -15.72 29.23
N SER A 151 8.89 -15.08 29.35
CA SER A 151 9.34 -14.04 28.43
C SER A 151 9.35 -14.63 27.02
N ALA A 152 8.57 -14.04 26.11
CA ALA A 152 8.86 -14.16 24.69
C ALA A 152 10.35 -13.85 24.48
N PRO A 153 11.07 -14.58 23.62
CA PRO A 153 12.50 -14.39 23.43
C PRO A 153 12.78 -12.91 23.13
N THR A 154 13.27 -12.22 24.14
CA THR A 154 13.62 -10.80 24.10
C THR A 154 14.76 -10.67 23.09
N GLY A 155 14.51 -10.06 21.93
CA GLY A 155 15.59 -9.66 21.03
C GLY A 155 15.37 -9.87 19.53
N VAL A 156 14.25 -10.45 19.08
CA VAL A 156 14.00 -10.54 17.63
C VAL A 156 13.36 -9.26 17.12
N HIS A 157 14.17 -8.42 16.48
CA HIS A 157 13.71 -7.24 15.75
C HIS A 157 13.39 -7.62 14.31
N VAL A 158 12.17 -7.33 13.87
CA VAL A 158 11.73 -7.56 12.50
C VAL A 158 11.74 -6.23 11.76
N VAL A 159 12.47 -6.17 10.64
CA VAL A 159 12.46 -5.03 9.73
C VAL A 159 11.88 -5.50 8.41
N THR A 160 10.87 -4.80 7.93
CA THR A 160 10.22 -5.11 6.66
C THR A 160 10.33 -3.92 5.71
N PHE A 161 10.52 -4.22 4.43
CA PHE A 161 10.70 -3.23 3.38
C PHE A 161 9.61 -3.38 2.33
N GLU A 162 8.87 -2.31 2.07
CA GLU A 162 7.99 -2.24 0.91
C GLU A 162 8.75 -1.63 -0.27
N ILE A 163 8.88 -2.40 -1.36
CA ILE A 163 9.42 -1.91 -2.62
C ILE A 163 8.29 -1.91 -3.64
N LYS A 164 8.05 -0.75 -4.27
CA LYS A 164 7.10 -0.62 -5.39
C LYS A 164 7.86 -0.51 -6.71
N PRO A 165 8.38 -1.64 -7.25
CA PRO A 165 9.11 -1.60 -8.51
C PRO A 165 8.18 -1.04 -9.59
N LYS A 166 8.70 -0.09 -10.36
CA LYS A 166 7.99 0.42 -11.54
C LYS A 166 8.28 -0.50 -12.71
N TRP A 167 7.91 -0.05 -13.89
CA TRP A 167 8.24 -0.75 -15.12
C TRP A 167 9.77 -0.84 -15.31
N GLY A 168 10.31 -2.05 -15.19
CA GLY A 168 11.76 -2.33 -15.24
C GLY A 168 12.34 -2.50 -16.64
N PHE A 169 11.50 -2.55 -17.68
CA PHE A 169 11.94 -2.82 -19.04
C PHE A 169 11.99 -1.55 -19.89
N LYS A 170 13.07 -1.33 -20.64
CA LYS A 170 13.08 -0.35 -21.72
C LYS A 170 12.56 -1.02 -23.00
N ARG A 171 11.94 -0.24 -23.88
CA ARG A 171 11.64 -0.74 -25.23
C ARG A 171 12.94 -0.72 -26.02
N ALA A 172 13.29 -1.83 -26.65
CA ALA A 172 14.49 -1.91 -27.49
C ALA A 172 14.28 -1.18 -28.82
N ILE A 173 15.35 -0.53 -29.32
CA ILE A 173 15.41 -0.06 -30.71
C ILE A 173 15.26 -1.28 -31.61
N GLY A 174 14.43 -1.18 -32.66
CA GLY A 174 14.18 -2.29 -33.58
C GLY A 174 13.18 -3.33 -33.07
N SER A 175 12.63 -3.19 -31.87
CA SER A 175 11.51 -4.05 -31.45
C SER A 175 10.26 -3.76 -32.27
N GLU A 176 9.45 -4.79 -32.56
CA GLU A 176 8.13 -4.63 -33.17
C GLU A 176 7.26 -3.61 -32.42
N ALA A 177 7.42 -3.51 -31.09
CA ALA A 177 6.70 -2.57 -30.27
C ALA A 177 7.11 -1.09 -30.47
N ALA A 178 8.27 -0.83 -31.07
CA ALA A 178 8.75 0.53 -31.39
C ALA A 178 8.00 1.14 -32.58
N LYS A 179 7.45 0.31 -33.49
CA LYS A 179 6.71 0.79 -34.68
C LYS A 179 5.43 1.56 -34.34
N TYR A 180 4.90 1.34 -33.14
CA TYR A 180 3.70 2.02 -32.63
C TYR A 180 4.01 3.31 -31.85
N ILE A 181 5.28 3.76 -31.83
CA ILE A 181 5.68 5.00 -31.16
C ILE A 181 5.92 6.06 -32.23
N SER A 182 5.34 7.25 -32.04
CA SER A 182 5.56 8.36 -32.96
C SER A 182 7.05 8.70 -33.06
N LYS A 183 7.48 9.09 -34.27
CA LYS A 183 8.86 9.50 -34.53
C LYS A 183 9.32 10.64 -33.61
N ALA A 184 8.40 11.51 -33.21
CA ALA A 184 8.68 12.62 -32.29
C ALA A 184 9.05 12.18 -30.85
N HIS A 185 8.73 10.95 -30.44
CA HIS A 185 8.93 10.49 -29.06
C HIS A 185 9.83 9.27 -28.92
N ILE A 186 10.16 8.60 -30.03
CA ILE A 186 10.89 7.33 -30.00
C ILE A 186 12.27 7.47 -29.36
N GLY A 187 13.02 8.54 -29.69
CA GLY A 187 14.36 8.77 -29.14
C GLY A 187 14.34 8.82 -27.61
N ALA A 188 13.47 9.65 -27.03
CA ALA A 188 13.33 9.76 -25.58
C ALA A 188 12.80 8.48 -24.91
N LYS A 189 11.79 7.83 -25.50
CA LYS A 189 11.13 6.65 -24.90
C LYS A 189 11.99 5.38 -24.95
N VAL A 190 12.96 5.31 -25.85
CA VAL A 190 13.91 4.19 -25.93
C VAL A 190 15.15 4.45 -25.08
N ALA A 191 15.67 5.69 -25.07
CA ALA A 191 16.84 6.05 -24.27
C ALA A 191 16.54 6.05 -22.76
N THR A 192 15.35 6.50 -22.36
CA THR A 192 15.01 6.78 -20.97
C THR A 192 13.82 5.94 -20.50
N CYS A 193 13.93 5.34 -19.31
CA CYS A 193 12.83 4.55 -18.77
C CYS A 193 11.62 5.42 -18.39
N ARG A 194 10.43 4.81 -18.38
CA ARG A 194 9.17 5.51 -18.07
C ARG A 194 9.17 6.17 -16.70
N TYR A 195 9.85 5.57 -15.72
CA TYR A 195 9.95 6.12 -14.37
C TYR A 195 10.75 7.42 -14.35
N CYS A 196 11.95 7.43 -14.94
CA CYS A 196 12.80 8.62 -14.99
C CYS A 196 12.12 9.78 -15.73
N MET A 197 11.46 9.52 -16.87
CA MET A 197 10.66 10.54 -17.56
C MET A 197 9.51 11.06 -16.69
N HIS A 198 8.85 10.18 -15.92
CA HIS A 198 7.78 10.62 -15.02
C HIS A 198 8.29 11.54 -13.92
N ARG A 199 9.49 11.27 -13.41
CA ARG A 199 10.04 12.00 -12.28
C ARG A 199 10.21 13.47 -12.63
N VAL A 200 10.78 13.75 -13.81
CA VAL A 200 10.90 15.12 -14.34
C VAL A 200 9.53 15.84 -14.34
N LEU A 201 8.49 15.20 -14.88
CA LEU A 201 7.15 15.79 -14.91
C LEU A 201 6.58 16.06 -13.50
N LYS A 202 6.78 15.14 -12.56
CA LYS A 202 6.31 15.30 -11.18
C LYS A 202 7.05 16.40 -10.44
N ASP A 203 8.34 16.55 -10.72
CA ASP A 203 9.17 17.60 -10.13
C ASP A 203 8.75 18.97 -10.66
N SER A 204 8.40 19.08 -11.94
CA SER A 204 7.85 20.31 -12.55
C SER A 204 6.43 20.64 -12.06
N ALA A 205 5.63 19.64 -11.69
CA ALA A 205 4.24 19.83 -11.27
C ALA A 205 4.10 20.23 -9.78
N GLN A 206 5.19 20.30 -9.03
CA GLN A 206 5.18 20.83 -7.67
C GLN A 206 5.62 22.30 -7.72
N PRO A 207 4.69 23.28 -7.77
CA PRO A 207 5.06 24.68 -7.64
C PRO A 207 5.70 24.87 -6.27
N HIS A 208 7.00 25.19 -6.25
CA HIS A 208 7.79 25.42 -5.04
C HIS A 208 7.61 24.37 -3.93
N ARG A 209 8.28 23.22 -4.05
CA ARG A 209 9.14 22.85 -2.91
C ARG A 209 10.17 23.96 -2.86
N ALA A 210 9.95 24.95 -1.99
CA ALA A 210 11.02 25.88 -1.66
C ALA A 210 12.26 25.02 -1.44
N SER A 211 13.28 25.19 -2.28
CA SER A 211 14.61 24.75 -1.91
C SER A 211 14.79 25.22 -0.47
N PRO A 212 15.16 24.35 0.49
CA PRO A 212 15.57 24.86 1.79
C PRO A 212 16.57 25.98 1.49
N ASP A 213 16.31 27.15 2.05
CA ASP A 213 17.15 28.33 1.88
C ASP A 213 18.51 27.98 2.51
N ILE A 214 19.42 27.43 1.70
CA ILE A 214 20.81 27.21 2.08
C ILE A 214 21.53 28.55 1.86
N SER A 215 21.09 29.58 2.56
CA SER A 215 21.84 30.83 2.76
C SER A 215 22.67 30.79 4.04
N GLY A 216 22.74 29.64 4.72
CA GLY A 216 23.80 29.35 5.67
C GLY A 216 25.10 29.12 4.91
N SER A 217 26.00 30.12 4.95
CA SER A 217 27.38 30.04 4.48
C SER A 217 28.08 28.79 5.03
N VAL A 218 28.24 27.78 4.18
CA VAL A 218 29.15 26.66 4.44
C VAL A 218 30.44 26.97 3.70
N GLU A 219 31.52 27.13 4.46
CA GLU A 219 32.89 27.21 3.93
C GLU A 219 33.14 26.05 2.95
N ALA A 220 33.91 26.33 1.90
CA ALA A 220 34.24 25.41 0.83
C ALA A 220 35.03 24.19 1.35
N GLY A 221 34.31 23.21 1.90
CA GLY A 221 34.79 21.86 2.10
C GLY A 221 34.59 21.06 0.81
N THR A 222 35.70 20.70 0.17
CA THR A 222 35.76 19.79 -0.99
C THR A 222 34.91 18.54 -0.74
N ILE A 223 33.76 18.43 -1.42
CA ILE A 223 32.97 17.20 -1.47
C ILE A 223 33.68 16.26 -2.46
N GLN A 224 34.47 15.33 -1.93
CA GLN A 224 34.90 14.17 -2.70
C GLN A 224 33.68 13.29 -3.00
N HIS A 225 33.28 13.26 -4.26
CA HIS A 225 32.44 12.20 -4.79
C HIS A 225 33.27 10.91 -4.85
N SER A 226 33.27 10.12 -3.76
CA SER A 226 33.65 8.71 -3.85
C SER A 226 32.50 7.96 -4.51
N ALA A 227 32.59 7.81 -5.84
CA ALA A 227 31.84 6.80 -6.54
C ALA A 227 32.30 5.43 -6.03
N ILE A 228 31.45 4.74 -5.28
CA ILE A 228 31.65 3.31 -5.00
C ILE A 228 31.39 2.58 -6.32
N TYR A 229 32.47 2.34 -7.06
CA TYR A 229 32.50 1.39 -8.16
C TYR A 229 32.40 -0.01 -7.52
N LEU A 230 31.23 -0.63 -7.60
CA LEU A 230 31.14 -2.08 -7.40
C LEU A 230 31.77 -2.70 -8.65
N GLY A 231 32.95 -3.28 -8.47
CA GLY A 231 33.68 -3.96 -9.53
C GLY A 231 32.84 -5.05 -10.16
N ASP A 232 32.96 -5.16 -11.48
CA ASP A 232 32.58 -6.36 -12.23
C ASP A 232 33.47 -7.51 -11.76
N ASP A 233 33.02 -8.23 -10.73
CA ASP A 233 33.53 -9.56 -10.47
C ASP A 233 32.90 -10.52 -11.47
N GLN A 234 33.80 -11.10 -12.27
CA GLN A 234 33.52 -12.16 -13.21
C GLN A 234 32.79 -13.32 -12.52
N LEU A 235 31.67 -13.72 -13.11
CA LEU A 235 31.11 -15.05 -12.89
C LEU A 235 31.60 -16.00 -13.99
N PRO A 236 31.87 -17.27 -13.65
CA PRO A 236 32.43 -18.29 -14.53
C PRO A 236 31.50 -18.68 -15.68
#